data_AF-A0A8A8DGF5-F1
#
_entry.id   AF-A0A8A8DGF5-F1
#
_cell.length_a   1.000
_cell.length_b   1.000
_cell.length_c   1.000
_cell.angle_alpha   90.00
_cell.angle_beta   90.00
_cell.angle_gamma   90.00
#
_symmetry.space_group_name_H-M   'P 1'
#
loop_
_entity.id
_entity.type
_entity.pdbx_description
1 polymer ?
#
loop_
_entity_poly.entity_id
_entity_poly.type
_entity_poly.pdbx_seq_one_letter_code
_entity_poly.pdbx_strand_id
1 'polypeptide(L)'
;MIPISPRDATARRRATLLRRIGAVAFAAAAVFGYQRIVNSAEPMRTVPAPTLDETSGASHDETAVLAGGCFWGVQGVFEHVKGVKQVTAGYAGGASETAHYALVGSGLTGHAESVRIVYDPTQITYGRLLQVFFSVAHDPTELNRQGPDEGSQYRSAIFPTTAQQRAVATAYIAQLGTAHVFPAPVVTRVEDYKGFYPAEAYHQNYLELHPDAPYIAFNDLPKVAGLRQRFPALYRSDAVLWRDARS
;
A
#
# COMPACT_ATOMS: atom_id res chain seq x y z
N MET A 1 -17.05 27.53 -66.21
CA MET A 1 -17.05 26.47 -65.17
C MET A 1 -15.73 25.71 -65.29
N ILE A 2 -14.79 25.92 -64.37
CA ILE A 2 -13.46 25.28 -64.41
C ILE A 2 -13.58 23.88 -63.79
N PRO A 3 -13.26 22.79 -64.50
CA PRO A 3 -13.37 21.44 -63.95
C PRO A 3 -12.24 21.21 -62.94
N ILE A 4 -12.61 20.79 -61.74
CA ILE A 4 -11.68 20.42 -60.67
C ILE A 4 -10.94 19.17 -61.12
N SER A 5 -9.62 19.25 -61.24
CA SER A 5 -8.77 18.14 -61.69
C SER A 5 -8.88 16.94 -60.72
N PRO A 6 -8.98 15.70 -61.22
CA PRO A 6 -9.14 14.50 -60.38
C PRO A 6 -8.00 14.29 -59.38
N ARG A 7 -6.83 14.94 -59.55
CA ARG A 7 -5.72 14.91 -58.57
C ARG A 7 -6.05 15.64 -57.26
N ASP A 8 -6.85 16.70 -57.29
CA ASP A 8 -7.18 17.52 -56.11
C ASP A 8 -8.22 16.85 -55.19
N ALA A 9 -9.11 16.04 -55.76
CA ALA A 9 -10.10 15.28 -55.01
C ALA A 9 -9.44 14.17 -54.17
N THR A 10 -8.43 13.51 -54.72
CA THR A 10 -7.68 12.44 -54.06
C THR A 10 -6.81 12.98 -52.91
N ALA A 11 -6.19 14.14 -53.10
CA ALA A 11 -5.39 14.81 -52.06
C ALA A 11 -6.27 15.25 -50.87
N ARG A 12 -7.45 15.83 -51.11
CA ARG A 12 -8.40 16.20 -50.04
C ARG A 12 -8.95 14.99 -49.30
N ARG A 13 -9.26 13.89 -50.01
CA ARG A 13 -9.69 12.62 -49.37
C ARG A 13 -8.59 12.04 -48.49
N ARG A 14 -7.33 12.05 -48.92
CA ARG A 14 -6.17 11.61 -48.12
C ARG A 14 -5.95 12.49 -46.89
N ALA A 15 -6.04 13.82 -47.02
CA ALA A 15 -5.90 14.74 -45.90
C ALA A 15 -7.03 14.59 -44.85
N THR A 16 -8.26 14.31 -45.31
CA THR A 16 -9.42 14.09 -44.42
C THR A 16 -9.31 12.75 -43.70
N LEU A 17 -8.82 11.70 -44.38
CA LEU A 17 -8.55 10.40 -43.80
C LEU A 17 -7.43 10.47 -42.75
N LEU A 18 -6.32 11.17 -43.05
CA LEU A 18 -5.21 11.36 -42.11
C LEU A 18 -5.63 12.15 -40.85
N ARG A 19 -6.46 13.18 -40.99
CA ARG A 19 -7.02 13.92 -39.84
C ARG A 19 -7.93 13.05 -38.96
N ARG A 20 -8.75 12.19 -39.57
CA ARG A 20 -9.61 11.25 -38.83
C ARG A 20 -8.79 10.18 -38.11
N ILE A 21 -7.75 9.64 -38.74
CA ILE A 21 -6.82 8.70 -38.11
C ILE A 21 -6.09 9.37 -36.94
N GLY A 22 -5.61 10.60 -37.11
CA GLY A 22 -4.97 11.37 -36.04
C GLY A 22 -5.91 11.65 -34.85
N ALA A 23 -7.16 12.01 -35.11
CA ALA A 23 -8.16 12.23 -34.07
C ALA A 23 -8.54 10.93 -33.32
N VAL A 24 -8.66 9.81 -34.03
CA VAL A 24 -8.91 8.49 -33.40
C VAL A 24 -7.70 8.03 -32.60
N ALA A 25 -6.47 8.22 -33.10
CA ALA A 25 -5.25 7.89 -32.37
C ALA A 25 -5.08 8.74 -31.10
N PHE A 26 -5.41 10.04 -31.16
CA PHE A 26 -5.38 10.91 -29.99
C PHE A 26 -6.47 10.54 -28.98
N ALA A 27 -7.70 10.27 -29.43
CA ALA A 27 -8.77 9.80 -28.55
C ALA A 27 -8.44 8.44 -27.92
N ALA A 28 -7.84 7.51 -28.68
CA ALA A 28 -7.37 6.24 -28.14
C ALA A 28 -6.24 6.46 -27.13
N ALA A 29 -5.24 7.29 -27.42
CA ALA A 29 -4.16 7.60 -26.47
C ALA A 29 -4.68 8.30 -25.21
N ALA A 30 -5.68 9.18 -25.34
CA ALA A 30 -6.35 9.82 -24.21
C ALA A 30 -7.18 8.82 -23.39
N VAL A 31 -7.89 7.89 -24.04
CA VAL A 31 -8.65 6.82 -23.37
C VAL A 31 -7.69 5.82 -22.71
N PHE A 32 -6.61 5.40 -23.37
CA PHE A 32 -5.59 4.52 -22.80
C PHE A 32 -4.81 5.20 -21.68
N GLY A 33 -4.47 6.49 -21.83
CA GLY A 33 -3.86 7.30 -20.77
C GLY A 33 -4.80 7.47 -19.57
N TYR A 34 -6.08 7.74 -19.83
CA TYR A 34 -7.12 7.82 -18.81
C TYR A 34 -7.34 6.46 -18.12
N GLN A 35 -7.40 5.35 -18.86
CA GLN A 35 -7.52 4.00 -18.29
C GLN A 35 -6.32 3.60 -17.43
N ARG A 36 -5.10 4.04 -17.76
CA ARG A 36 -3.92 3.86 -16.91
C ARG A 36 -4.01 4.66 -15.61
N ILE A 37 -4.60 5.86 -15.66
CA ILE A 37 -4.87 6.70 -14.49
C ILE A 37 -6.05 6.15 -13.66
N VAL A 38 -7.02 5.43 -14.23
CA VAL A 38 -8.18 4.91 -13.46
C VAL A 38 -7.84 3.60 -12.72
N ASN A 39 -6.77 2.91 -13.08
CA ASN A 39 -6.40 1.59 -12.55
C ASN A 39 -5.41 1.60 -11.37
N SER A 40 -5.06 2.74 -10.78
CA SER A 40 -4.05 2.77 -9.71
C SER A 40 -4.60 2.68 -8.29
N ALA A 41 -5.91 2.58 -8.10
CA ALA A 41 -6.46 2.13 -6.83
C ALA A 41 -6.28 0.60 -6.76
N GLU A 42 -5.38 0.15 -5.88
CA GLU A 42 -5.14 -1.27 -5.65
C GLU A 42 -6.45 -2.01 -5.33
N PRO A 43 -6.72 -3.16 -5.98
CA PRO A 43 -7.99 -3.84 -5.82
C PRO A 43 -8.08 -4.47 -4.43
N MET A 44 -8.91 -3.90 -3.56
CA MET A 44 -9.25 -4.43 -2.24
C MET A 44 -9.73 -5.90 -2.33
N ARG A 45 -9.18 -6.79 -1.49
CA ARG A 45 -9.51 -8.22 -1.50
C ARG A 45 -10.16 -8.66 -0.19
N THR A 46 -11.13 -9.56 -0.29
CA THR A 46 -11.56 -10.35 0.89
C THR A 46 -10.65 -11.55 1.00
N VAL A 47 -9.80 -11.56 2.03
CA VAL A 47 -8.95 -12.71 2.34
C VAL A 47 -9.52 -13.47 3.56
N PRO A 48 -9.30 -14.80 3.67
CA PRO A 48 -9.82 -15.57 4.79
C PRO A 48 -9.21 -15.12 6.13
N ALA A 49 -9.93 -15.32 7.22
CA ALA A 49 -9.37 -15.12 8.56
C ALA A 49 -8.20 -16.09 8.82
N PRO A 50 -7.15 -15.68 9.55
CA PRO A 50 -6.03 -16.57 9.88
C PRO A 50 -6.51 -17.81 10.63
N THR A 51 -6.01 -18.99 10.22
CA THR A 51 -6.28 -20.26 10.91
C THR A 51 -5.36 -20.47 12.12
N LEU A 52 -4.15 -19.91 12.05
CA LEU A 52 -3.22 -19.80 13.17
C LEU A 52 -3.16 -18.33 13.59
N ASP A 53 -3.39 -18.07 14.87
CA ASP A 53 -3.27 -16.74 15.44
C ASP A 53 -2.71 -16.83 16.86
N GLU A 54 -2.33 -15.69 17.43
CA GLU A 54 -2.03 -15.61 18.84
C GLU A 54 -3.28 -15.77 19.69
N THR A 55 -3.13 -16.42 20.84
CA THR A 55 -4.14 -16.34 21.89
C THR A 55 -4.10 -14.91 22.41
N SER A 56 -5.23 -14.20 22.43
CA SER A 56 -5.33 -12.88 23.07
C SER A 56 -4.71 -12.95 24.47
N GLY A 57 -3.51 -12.38 24.61
CA GLY A 57 -2.73 -12.45 25.82
C GLY A 57 -3.35 -11.64 26.96
N ALA A 58 -2.83 -11.81 28.17
CA ALA A 58 -3.10 -10.87 29.27
C ALA A 58 -2.32 -9.55 29.12
N SER A 59 -1.41 -9.46 28.13
CA SER A 59 -0.75 -8.19 27.79
C SER A 59 -1.77 -7.26 27.14
N HIS A 60 -1.73 -5.99 27.52
CA HIS A 60 -2.53 -4.96 26.86
C HIS A 60 -1.77 -4.24 25.75
N ASP A 61 -0.48 -4.54 25.55
CA ASP A 61 0.37 -3.90 24.55
C ASP A 61 1.29 -4.91 23.87
N GLU A 62 1.19 -4.97 22.55
CA GLU A 62 2.10 -5.71 21.66
C GLU A 62 2.48 -4.84 20.46
N THR A 63 3.54 -5.23 19.75
CA THR A 63 4.09 -4.46 18.63
C THR A 63 4.23 -5.31 17.37
N ALA A 64 3.70 -4.82 16.25
CA ALA A 64 3.90 -5.38 14.91
C ALA A 64 4.71 -4.39 14.05
N VAL A 65 5.55 -4.91 13.15
CA VAL A 65 6.29 -4.10 12.16
C VAL A 65 6.04 -4.65 10.77
N LEU A 66 5.40 -3.84 9.92
CA LEU A 66 4.89 -4.23 8.60
C LEU A 66 5.34 -3.21 7.54
N ALA A 67 5.65 -3.69 6.34
CA ALA A 67 6.02 -2.87 5.18
C ALA A 67 5.20 -3.30 3.96
N GLY A 68 4.60 -2.35 3.24
CA GLY A 68 3.66 -2.65 2.15
C GLY A 68 3.54 -1.54 1.13
N GLY A 69 4.64 -0.87 0.79
CA GLY A 69 4.62 0.31 -0.08
C GLY A 69 4.86 1.60 0.71
N CYS A 70 4.37 2.73 0.20
CA CYS A 70 4.47 4.00 0.90
C CYS A 70 3.86 3.90 2.31
N PHE A 71 4.64 4.25 3.33
CA PHE A 71 4.20 4.13 4.71
C PHE A 71 3.04 5.07 5.10
N TRP A 72 2.69 6.06 4.28
CA TRP A 72 1.64 7.03 4.59
C TRP A 72 0.26 6.37 4.55
N GLY A 73 -0.02 5.63 3.47
CA GLY A 73 -1.24 4.83 3.36
C GLY A 73 -1.28 3.69 4.37
N VAL A 74 -0.17 2.99 4.57
CA VAL A 74 -0.12 1.91 5.56
C VAL A 74 -0.35 2.44 6.98
N GLN A 75 0.25 3.58 7.33
CA GLN A 75 0.03 4.27 8.61
C GLN A 75 -1.45 4.62 8.76
N GLY A 76 -2.02 5.36 7.81
CA GLY A 76 -3.42 5.80 7.89
C GLY A 76 -4.41 4.64 7.99
N VAL A 77 -4.18 3.52 7.29
CA VAL A 77 -5.00 2.32 7.45
C VAL A 77 -5.01 1.85 8.90
N PHE A 78 -3.84 1.64 9.52
CA PHE A 78 -3.79 1.11 10.88
C PHE A 78 -4.19 2.14 11.95
N GLU A 79 -4.06 3.43 11.68
CA GLU A 79 -4.56 4.48 12.57
C GLU A 79 -6.08 4.41 12.76
N HIS A 80 -6.81 3.89 11.77
CA HIS A 80 -8.26 3.68 11.81
C HIS A 80 -8.70 2.29 12.32
N VAL A 81 -7.79 1.48 12.85
CA VAL A 81 -8.11 0.13 13.37
C VAL A 81 -8.36 0.16 14.88
N LYS A 82 -9.52 -0.31 15.33
CA LYS A 82 -9.85 -0.52 16.75
C LYS A 82 -8.88 -1.52 17.39
N GLY A 83 -8.48 -1.24 18.62
CA GLY A 83 -7.43 -1.97 19.32
C GLY A 83 -6.02 -1.48 18.99
N VAL A 84 -5.79 -0.74 17.89
CA VAL A 84 -4.51 -0.06 17.65
C VAL A 84 -4.43 1.20 18.50
N LYS A 85 -3.32 1.34 19.22
CA LYS A 85 -3.03 2.45 20.15
C LYS A 85 -2.05 3.48 19.60
N GLN A 86 -1.16 3.08 18.71
CA GLN A 86 -0.24 4.01 18.04
C GLN A 86 0.29 3.37 16.77
N VAL A 87 0.46 4.18 15.73
CA VAL A 87 1.19 3.80 14.52
C VAL A 87 2.33 4.79 14.33
N THR A 88 3.51 4.30 13.97
CA THR A 88 4.68 5.14 13.67
C THR A 88 5.18 4.76 12.29
N ALA A 89 5.29 5.72 11.37
CA ALA A 89 5.98 5.52 10.10
C ALA A 89 7.50 5.50 10.31
N GLY A 90 8.21 4.66 9.57
CA GLY A 90 9.66 4.50 9.73
C GLY A 90 10.29 3.48 8.80
N TYR A 91 11.48 3.04 9.17
CA TYR A 91 12.34 2.20 8.35
C TYR A 91 12.73 0.91 9.10
N ALA A 92 12.68 -0.22 8.41
CA ALA A 92 13.08 -1.52 8.94
C ALA A 92 13.79 -2.38 7.88
N GLY A 93 14.66 -3.30 8.34
CA GLY A 93 15.37 -4.26 7.48
C GLY A 93 16.81 -3.87 7.11
N GLY A 94 17.13 -2.57 7.10
CA GLY A 94 18.48 -2.04 6.94
C GLY A 94 19.20 -1.76 8.27
N ALA A 95 20.37 -1.11 8.18
CA ALA A 95 21.19 -0.72 9.33
C ALA A 95 20.78 0.65 9.90
N SER A 96 21.08 0.91 11.18
CA SER A 96 20.61 2.12 11.88
C SER A 96 21.14 3.42 11.27
N GLU A 97 22.37 3.38 10.77
CA GLU A 97 23.14 4.53 10.31
C GLU A 97 22.58 5.10 9.00
N THR A 98 21.80 4.30 8.27
CA THR A 98 21.23 4.64 6.96
C THR A 98 19.72 4.87 6.98
N ALA A 99 19.12 4.90 8.17
CA ALA A 99 17.69 5.01 8.38
C ALA A 99 17.18 6.46 8.39
N HIS A 100 17.37 7.18 7.28
CA HIS A 100 16.84 8.52 7.07
C HIS A 100 16.39 8.70 5.62
N TYR A 101 15.35 9.49 5.40
CA TYR A 101 14.57 9.48 4.17
C TYR A 101 15.42 9.65 2.91
N ALA A 102 16.37 10.59 2.94
CA ALA A 102 17.24 10.89 1.80
C ALA A 102 18.08 9.68 1.33
N LEU A 103 18.51 8.81 2.25
CA LEU A 103 19.23 7.60 1.89
C LEU A 103 18.29 6.45 1.57
N VAL A 104 17.21 6.28 2.33
CA VAL A 104 16.24 5.20 2.09
C VAL A 104 15.60 5.31 0.71
N GLY A 105 15.28 6.54 0.27
CA GLY A 105 14.73 6.80 -1.06
C GLY A 105 15.64 6.37 -2.23
N SER A 106 16.92 6.11 -1.99
CA SER A 106 17.82 5.53 -3.01
C SER A 106 17.58 4.04 -3.28
N GLY A 107 16.92 3.33 -2.36
CA GLY A 107 16.73 1.87 -2.42
C GLY A 107 17.97 1.03 -2.09
N LEU A 108 19.10 1.66 -1.73
CA LEU A 108 20.39 0.99 -1.51
C LEU A 108 20.69 0.61 -0.05
N THR A 109 19.83 1.03 0.89
CA THR A 109 20.08 0.88 2.34
C THR A 109 19.61 -0.45 2.92
N GLY A 110 18.83 -1.21 2.15
CA GLY A 110 18.16 -2.43 2.60
C GLY A 110 16.90 -2.18 3.44
N HIS A 111 16.59 -0.92 3.76
CA HIS A 111 15.35 -0.57 4.46
C HIS A 111 14.13 -0.76 3.57
N ALA A 112 13.02 -1.12 4.19
CA ALA A 112 11.67 -0.89 3.68
C ALA A 112 11.05 0.28 4.43
N GLU A 113 10.27 1.11 3.74
CA GLU A 113 9.25 1.92 4.38
C GLU A 113 8.28 0.99 5.11
N SER A 114 8.11 1.26 6.39
CA SER A 114 7.43 0.36 7.32
C SER A 114 6.66 1.16 8.36
N VAL A 115 5.71 0.49 9.00
CA VAL A 115 4.99 1.01 10.15
C VAL A 115 5.26 0.13 11.36
N ARG A 116 5.44 0.76 12.52
CA ARG A 116 5.39 0.10 13.82
C ARG A 116 4.02 0.36 14.44
N ILE A 117 3.28 -0.71 14.70
CA ILE A 117 1.90 -0.69 15.20
C ILE A 117 1.93 -1.20 16.65
N VAL A 118 1.56 -0.35 17.60
CA VAL A 118 1.29 -0.74 18.99
C VAL A 118 -0.19 -1.04 19.11
N TYR A 119 -0.55 -2.22 19.59
CA TYR A 119 -1.94 -2.69 19.66
C TYR A 119 -2.25 -3.46 20.95
N ASP A 120 -3.53 -3.53 21.28
CA ASP A 120 -4.08 -4.32 22.37
C ASP A 120 -4.55 -5.70 21.85
N PRO A 121 -3.83 -6.81 22.16
CA PRO A 121 -4.19 -8.15 21.67
C PRO A 121 -5.51 -8.67 22.23
N THR A 122 -6.09 -8.02 23.25
CA THR A 122 -7.45 -8.33 23.75
C THR A 122 -8.55 -7.74 22.87
N GLN A 123 -8.22 -6.76 22.02
CA GLN A 123 -9.15 -6.11 21.09
C GLN A 123 -8.88 -6.49 19.62
N ILE A 124 -7.61 -6.65 19.25
CA ILE A 124 -7.20 -7.08 17.93
C ILE A 124 -5.92 -7.91 18.00
N THR A 125 -5.94 -9.11 17.45
CA THR A 125 -4.77 -10.01 17.41
C THR A 125 -3.84 -9.68 16.24
N TYR A 126 -2.61 -10.16 16.32
CA TYR A 126 -1.60 -10.07 15.27
C TYR A 126 -2.09 -10.64 13.94
N GLY A 127 -2.71 -11.83 13.93
CA GLY A 127 -3.29 -12.40 12.72
C GLY A 127 -4.39 -11.52 12.12
N ARG A 128 -5.22 -10.88 12.95
CA ARG A 128 -6.22 -9.92 12.48
C ARG A 128 -5.59 -8.65 11.89
N LEU A 129 -4.47 -8.17 12.44
CA LEU A 129 -3.68 -7.10 11.81
C LEU A 129 -3.15 -7.54 10.44
N LEU A 130 -2.62 -8.76 10.32
CA LEU A 130 -2.19 -9.30 9.04
C LEU A 130 -3.35 -9.43 8.05
N GLN A 131 -4.53 -9.83 8.51
CA GLN A 131 -5.70 -9.88 7.63
C GLN A 131 -6.04 -8.50 7.06
N VAL A 132 -5.98 -7.44 7.87
CA VAL A 132 -6.14 -6.06 7.37
C VAL A 132 -5.03 -5.72 6.38
N PHE A 133 -3.77 -6.01 6.73
CA PHE A 133 -2.60 -5.75 5.91
C PHE A 133 -2.72 -6.34 4.49
N PHE A 134 -3.09 -7.62 4.38
CA PHE A 134 -3.24 -8.32 3.09
C PHE A 134 -4.55 -7.98 2.35
N SER A 135 -5.55 -7.42 3.03
CA SER A 135 -6.85 -7.12 2.39
C SER A 135 -6.92 -5.74 1.76
N VAL A 136 -6.35 -4.73 2.45
CA VAL A 136 -6.62 -3.31 2.14
C VAL A 136 -5.39 -2.41 2.20
N ALA A 137 -4.28 -2.81 2.85
CA ALA A 137 -3.13 -1.91 3.02
C ALA A 137 -2.22 -1.86 1.78
N HIS A 138 -2.14 -2.96 1.04
CA HIS A 138 -1.22 -3.10 -0.08
C HIS A 138 -1.59 -4.30 -0.99
N ASP A 139 -1.10 -4.35 -2.24
CA ASP A 139 -1.06 -5.56 -3.07
C ASP A 139 0.18 -6.41 -2.72
N PRO A 140 0.01 -7.62 -2.15
CA PRO A 140 1.12 -8.47 -1.72
C PRO A 140 1.77 -9.28 -2.85
N THR A 141 1.33 -9.10 -4.09
CA THR A 141 1.86 -9.79 -5.27
C THR A 141 2.89 -8.96 -6.03
N GLU A 142 3.00 -7.67 -5.70
CA GLU A 142 3.92 -6.75 -6.32
C GLU A 142 5.33 -6.85 -5.69
N LEU A 143 6.30 -7.31 -6.48
CA LEU A 143 7.69 -7.45 -6.02
C LEU A 143 8.43 -6.11 -6.11
N ASN A 144 8.94 -5.62 -4.98
CA ASN A 144 9.74 -4.39 -4.87
C ASN A 144 9.05 -3.16 -5.50
N ARG A 145 7.73 -3.06 -5.36
CA ARG A 145 6.92 -1.92 -5.76
C ARG A 145 5.58 -1.98 -5.06
N GLN A 146 4.88 -0.86 -5.04
CA GLN A 146 3.46 -0.80 -4.73
C GLN A 146 2.78 0.29 -5.56
N GLY A 147 1.87 -0.09 -6.44
CA GLY A 147 1.12 0.86 -7.26
C GLY A 147 2.07 1.73 -8.10
N PRO A 148 2.10 3.07 -7.93
CA PRO A 148 3.03 3.95 -8.65
C PRO A 148 4.47 3.94 -8.11
N ASP A 149 4.72 3.37 -6.92
CA ASP A 149 6.00 3.47 -6.24
C ASP A 149 6.90 2.26 -6.52
N GLU A 150 8.09 2.50 -7.05
CA GLU A 150 9.02 1.44 -7.45
C GLU A 150 10.32 1.49 -6.63
N GLY A 151 10.77 0.33 -6.18
CA GLY A 151 12.00 0.18 -5.40
C GLY A 151 11.88 -0.82 -4.24
N SER A 152 13.02 -1.35 -3.83
CA SER A 152 13.13 -2.30 -2.71
C SER A 152 12.62 -1.71 -1.39
N GLN A 153 12.63 -0.38 -1.25
CA GLN A 153 12.07 0.34 -0.10
C GLN A 153 10.55 0.23 -0.01
N TYR A 154 9.85 -0.08 -1.10
CA TYR A 154 8.39 -0.25 -1.14
C TYR A 154 7.96 -1.73 -1.14
N ARG A 155 8.90 -2.66 -0.91
CA ARG A 155 8.59 -4.09 -0.91
C ARG A 155 7.59 -4.46 0.19
N SER A 156 6.79 -5.49 -0.08
CA SER A 156 5.98 -6.14 0.95
C SER A 156 6.85 -7.00 1.89
N ALA A 157 6.88 -6.67 3.18
CA ALA A 157 7.60 -7.42 4.19
C ALA A 157 6.92 -7.36 5.57
N ILE A 158 7.17 -8.40 6.36
CA ILE A 158 6.75 -8.53 7.76
C ILE A 158 8.04 -8.74 8.56
N PHE A 159 8.19 -8.00 9.65
CA PHE A 159 9.35 -8.11 10.55
C PHE A 159 8.89 -8.57 11.94
N PRO A 160 8.72 -9.88 12.16
CA PRO A 160 8.23 -10.39 13.44
C PRO A 160 9.16 -10.06 14.59
N THR A 161 8.61 -9.56 15.70
CA THR A 161 9.36 -9.26 16.92
C THR A 161 9.44 -10.44 17.88
N THR A 162 8.61 -11.48 17.65
CA THR A 162 8.57 -12.72 18.44
C THR A 162 8.51 -13.96 17.54
N ALA A 163 8.86 -15.12 18.12
CA ALA A 163 8.73 -16.41 17.42
C ALA A 163 7.27 -16.74 17.07
N GLN A 164 6.31 -16.34 17.92
CA GLN A 164 4.89 -16.52 17.69
C GLN A 164 4.40 -15.70 16.49
N GLN A 165 4.76 -14.41 16.42
CA GLN A 165 4.45 -13.56 15.26
C GLN A 165 5.04 -14.14 13.96
N ARG A 166 6.25 -14.70 14.01
CA ARG A 166 6.86 -15.37 12.85
C ARG A 166 6.06 -16.58 12.41
N ALA A 167 5.62 -17.42 13.35
CA ALA A 167 4.81 -18.59 13.05
C ALA A 167 3.46 -18.19 12.43
N VAL A 168 2.75 -17.22 13.02
CA VAL A 168 1.48 -16.70 12.50
C VAL A 168 1.65 -16.11 11.10
N ALA A 169 2.65 -15.25 10.89
CA ALA A 169 2.90 -14.62 9.58
C ALA A 169 3.20 -15.66 8.50
N THR A 170 4.07 -16.63 8.80
CA THR A 170 4.45 -17.69 7.86
C THR A 170 3.26 -18.57 7.51
N ALA A 171 2.48 -19.00 8.51
CA ALA A 171 1.29 -19.80 8.31
C ALA A 171 0.22 -19.05 7.51
N TYR A 172 0.07 -17.75 7.76
CA TYR A 172 -0.94 -16.96 7.08
C TYR A 172 -0.59 -16.71 5.61
N ILE A 173 0.68 -16.40 5.28
CA ILE A 173 1.13 -16.33 3.89
C ILE A 173 0.87 -17.66 3.16
N ALA A 174 1.18 -18.79 3.80
CA ALA A 174 0.90 -20.10 3.23
C ALA A 174 -0.61 -20.33 2.99
N GLN A 175 -1.44 -19.96 3.97
CA GLN A 175 -2.90 -20.04 3.85
C GLN A 175 -3.43 -19.19 2.68
N LEU A 176 -2.93 -17.97 2.51
CA LEU A 176 -3.30 -17.09 1.39
C LEU A 176 -2.89 -17.68 0.04
N GLY A 177 -1.71 -18.32 -0.02
CA GLY A 177 -1.24 -19.06 -1.19
C GLY A 177 -2.17 -20.20 -1.60
N THR A 178 -2.71 -20.95 -0.62
CA THR A 178 -3.70 -22.03 -0.87
C THR A 178 -5.09 -21.50 -1.20
N ALA A 179 -5.47 -20.34 -0.65
CA ALA A 179 -6.80 -19.77 -0.87
C ALA A 179 -6.99 -19.18 -2.29
N HIS A 180 -5.90 -18.93 -3.02
CA HIS A 180 -5.90 -18.37 -4.38
C HIS A 180 -6.75 -17.09 -4.53
N VAL A 181 -6.76 -16.25 -3.49
CA VAL A 181 -7.52 -14.98 -3.48
C VAL A 181 -6.83 -13.85 -4.26
N PHE A 182 -5.54 -14.01 -4.56
CA PHE A 182 -4.74 -13.07 -5.35
C PHE A 182 -4.51 -13.59 -6.77
N PRO A 183 -4.42 -12.69 -7.77
CA PRO A 183 -4.22 -13.07 -9.18
C PRO A 183 -2.81 -13.62 -9.46
N ALA A 184 -1.84 -13.36 -8.57
CA ALA A 184 -0.49 -13.86 -8.64
C ALA A 184 -0.03 -14.34 -7.24
N PRO A 185 1.11 -15.06 -7.15
CA PRO A 185 1.64 -15.51 -5.87
C PRO A 185 1.94 -14.33 -4.93
N VAL A 186 1.71 -14.53 -3.64
CA VAL A 186 2.13 -13.61 -2.58
C VAL A 186 3.67 -13.60 -2.52
N VAL A 187 4.27 -12.42 -2.66
CA VAL A 187 5.74 -12.21 -2.61
C VAL A 187 6.22 -11.58 -1.31
N THR A 188 5.30 -11.33 -0.37
CA THR A 188 5.60 -10.82 0.98
C THR A 188 6.65 -11.67 1.69
N ARG A 189 7.68 -11.02 2.23
CA ARG A 189 8.77 -11.69 2.95
C ARG A 189 8.58 -11.62 4.46
N VAL A 190 8.92 -12.71 5.15
CA VAL A 190 9.04 -12.71 6.62
C VAL A 190 10.53 -12.54 6.95
N GLU A 191 10.94 -11.29 7.22
CA GLU A 191 12.34 -10.91 7.41
C GLU A 191 12.72 -10.88 8.90
N ASP A 192 14.02 -10.99 9.20
CA ASP A 192 14.51 -10.84 10.57
C ASP A 192 14.37 -9.41 11.07
N TYR A 193 13.87 -9.26 12.30
CA TYR A 193 13.75 -7.95 12.92
C TYR A 193 15.14 -7.44 13.37
N LYS A 194 15.67 -6.46 12.63
CA LYS A 194 16.96 -5.79 12.89
C LYS A 194 16.81 -4.43 13.60
N GLY A 195 15.61 -4.13 14.08
CA GLY A 195 15.24 -2.83 14.61
C GLY A 195 14.24 -2.09 13.71
N PHE A 196 13.66 -1.04 14.28
CA PHE A 196 12.76 -0.10 13.63
C PHE A 196 13.20 1.32 13.96
N TYR A 197 13.33 2.15 12.94
CA TYR A 197 13.82 3.52 13.04
C TYR A 197 12.70 4.48 12.62
N PRO A 198 12.13 5.27 13.56
CA PRO A 198 11.08 6.23 13.21
C PRO A 198 11.55 7.18 12.10
N ALA A 199 10.69 7.41 11.11
CA ALA A 199 10.90 8.44 10.11
C ALA A 199 10.79 9.83 10.75
N GLU A 200 11.29 10.83 10.04
CA GLU A 200 11.23 12.22 10.42
C GLU A 200 9.78 12.67 10.72
N ALA A 201 9.61 13.62 11.64
CA ALA A 201 8.30 14.01 12.15
C ALA A 201 7.33 14.47 11.05
N TYR A 202 7.84 15.05 9.96
CA TYR A 202 7.03 15.49 8.82
C TYR A 202 6.41 14.33 8.00
N HIS A 203 6.85 13.08 8.20
CA HIS A 203 6.23 11.90 7.61
C HIS A 203 5.11 11.32 8.46
N GLN A 204 5.01 11.68 9.74
CA GLN A 204 4.04 11.10 10.66
C GLN A 204 2.65 11.70 10.42
N ASN A 205 1.61 10.86 10.43
CA ASN A 205 0.22 11.25 10.21
C ASN A 205 -0.02 11.94 8.85
N TYR A 206 0.83 11.71 7.86
CA TYR A 206 0.83 12.49 6.62
C TYR A 206 -0.50 12.41 5.86
N LEU A 207 -1.13 11.23 5.81
CA LEU A 207 -2.45 11.03 5.20
C LEU A 207 -3.51 11.91 5.88
N GLU A 208 -3.54 11.92 7.22
CA GLU A 208 -4.48 12.68 8.03
C GLU A 208 -4.28 14.20 7.91
N LEU A 209 -3.03 14.63 7.79
CA LEU A 209 -2.66 16.05 7.67
C LEU A 209 -2.84 16.59 6.25
N HIS A 210 -2.77 15.73 5.23
CA HIS A 210 -2.78 16.10 3.82
C HIS A 210 -3.73 15.23 2.97
N PRO A 211 -5.02 15.08 3.36
CA PRO A 211 -5.95 14.19 2.66
C PRO A 211 -6.22 14.61 1.21
N ASP A 212 -6.12 15.91 0.91
CA ASP A 212 -6.35 16.47 -0.43
C ASP A 212 -5.10 16.41 -1.32
N ALA A 213 -3.94 15.99 -0.80
CA ALA A 213 -2.75 15.81 -1.63
C ALA A 213 -3.05 14.78 -2.73
N PRO A 214 -2.81 15.06 -4.02
CA PRO A 214 -3.25 14.18 -5.10
C PRO A 214 -2.77 12.74 -4.97
N TYR A 215 -1.54 12.55 -4.48
CA TYR A 215 -0.99 11.23 -4.21
C TYR A 215 -1.81 10.48 -3.13
N ILE A 216 -2.11 11.14 -2.00
CA ILE A 216 -2.89 10.57 -0.90
C ILE A 216 -4.33 10.27 -1.32
N ALA A 217 -4.98 11.24 -1.96
CA ALA A 217 -6.37 11.11 -2.39
C ALA A 217 -6.58 9.94 -3.35
N PHE A 218 -5.58 9.66 -4.19
CA PHE A 218 -5.69 8.68 -5.24
C PHE A 218 -5.17 7.28 -4.85
N ASN A 219 -4.07 7.20 -4.10
CA ASN A 219 -3.44 5.93 -3.75
C ASN A 219 -3.80 5.42 -2.34
N ASP A 220 -4.01 6.33 -1.37
CA ASP A 220 -4.06 5.96 0.04
C ASP A 220 -5.44 6.09 0.70
N LEU A 221 -6.22 7.13 0.40
CA LEU A 221 -7.61 7.24 0.89
C LEU A 221 -8.49 6.05 0.50
N PRO A 222 -8.37 5.45 -0.71
CA PRO A 222 -9.11 4.24 -1.06
C PRO A 222 -8.82 3.07 -0.11
N LYS A 223 -7.62 2.99 0.48
CA LYS A 223 -7.24 1.94 1.43
C LYS A 223 -8.01 2.07 2.75
N VAL A 224 -8.14 3.29 3.27
CA VAL A 224 -8.95 3.59 4.48
C VAL A 224 -10.44 3.34 4.21
N ALA A 225 -10.96 3.75 3.04
CA ALA A 225 -12.32 3.43 2.64
C ALA A 225 -12.55 1.91 2.55
N GLY A 226 -11.56 1.18 2.05
CA GLY A 226 -11.54 -0.29 2.00
C GLY A 226 -11.59 -0.93 3.38
N LEU A 227 -10.80 -0.41 4.34
CA LEU A 227 -10.87 -0.85 5.73
C LEU A 227 -12.29 -0.71 6.28
N ARG A 228 -12.92 0.46 6.09
CA ARG A 228 -14.30 0.71 6.54
C ARG A 228 -15.31 -0.24 5.89
N GLN A 229 -15.15 -0.54 4.61
CA GLN A 229 -16.06 -1.40 3.87
C GLN A 229 -15.89 -2.88 4.24
N ARG A 230 -14.65 -3.37 4.38
CA ARG A 230 -14.35 -4.79 4.57
C ARG A 230 -14.30 -5.22 6.03
N PHE A 231 -13.95 -4.30 6.93
CA PHE A 231 -13.84 -4.55 8.35
C PHE A 231 -14.59 -3.49 9.18
N PRO A 232 -15.91 -3.29 8.95
CA PRO A 232 -16.68 -2.27 9.66
C PRO A 232 -16.64 -2.46 11.19
N ALA A 233 -16.51 -3.70 11.67
CA ALA A 233 -16.37 -3.99 13.09
C ALA A 233 -15.04 -3.48 13.67
N LEU A 234 -13.95 -3.55 12.88
CA LEU A 234 -12.60 -3.10 13.28
C LEU A 234 -12.35 -1.62 12.96
N TYR A 235 -13.16 -0.99 12.11
CA TYR A 235 -12.97 0.41 11.73
C TYR A 235 -13.42 1.37 12.84
N ARG A 236 -12.64 2.44 13.08
CA ARG A 236 -13.04 3.64 13.82
C ARG A 236 -12.88 4.88 12.94
N SER A 237 -13.78 5.86 13.12
CA SER A 237 -13.73 7.13 12.39
C SER A 237 -12.53 7.97 12.77
N ASP A 238 -12.16 7.95 14.05
CA ASP A 238 -11.13 8.83 14.58
C ASP A 238 -9.79 8.08 14.55
N ALA A 239 -8.84 8.62 13.79
CA ALA A 239 -7.49 8.08 13.69
C ALA A 239 -6.75 8.19 15.03
N VAL A 240 -5.97 7.16 15.42
CA VAL A 240 -5.02 7.31 16.52
C VAL A 240 -3.74 7.97 16.02
N LEU A 241 -3.68 9.28 16.18
CA LEU A 241 -2.55 10.05 15.67
C LEU A 241 -1.29 9.74 16.46
N TRP A 242 -0.19 9.57 15.73
CA TRP A 242 1.15 9.58 16.30
C TRP A 242 1.39 10.89 17.06
N ARG A 243 2.04 10.78 18.22
CA ARG A 243 2.52 11.91 19.03
C ARG A 243 3.97 11.65 19.39
N ASP A 244 4.81 12.68 19.39
CA ASP A 244 6.15 12.55 19.94
C ASP A 244 6.01 12.30 21.45
N ALA A 245 6.68 11.27 21.97
CA ALA A 245 6.68 10.98 23.40
C ALA A 245 7.32 12.12 24.24
N ARG A 246 7.94 13.10 23.59
CA ARG A 246 8.53 14.31 24.19
C ARG A 246 7.65 15.57 24.11
N SER A 247 6.46 15.49 23.52
CA SER A 247 5.53 16.63 23.38
C SER A 247 4.33 16.55 24.32
#